data_AF-A0A8C6FX03-F1
#
_entry.id   AF-A0A8C6FX03-F1
#
_cell.length_a   1.000
_cell.length_b   1.000
_cell.length_c   1.000
_cell.angle_alpha   90.00
_cell.angle_beta   90.00
_cell.angle_gamma   90.00
#
_symmetry.space_group_name_H-M   'P 1'
#
loop_
_entity.id
_entity.type
_entity.pdbx_description
1 polymer ?
#
loop_
_entity_poly.entity_id
_entity_poly.type
_entity_poly.pdbx_seq_one_letter_code
_entity_poly.pdbx_strand_id
1 'polypeptide(L)'
;MGGGDLNLKKSWHPQTLRNVEKVWKAEQKHEAERKKIEELQRELREERAREEMAREEMQRYAEDVGAVKKKEEKLDWIIWKGKQCKKKNHQKTPK
;
A
#
# COMPACT_ATOMS: atom_id res chain seq x y z
N MET A 1 40.85 -36.38 -26.27
CA MET A 1 39.78 -35.95 -25.33
C MET A 1 39.40 -34.52 -25.67
N GLY A 2 38.29 -34.31 -26.37
CA GLY A 2 37.93 -32.98 -26.88
C GLY A 2 36.46 -32.91 -27.25
N GLY A 3 35.59 -33.34 -26.33
CA GLY A 3 34.14 -33.24 -26.49
C GLY A 3 33.62 -32.12 -25.60
N GLY A 4 33.84 -30.87 -26.00
CA GLY A 4 33.16 -29.73 -25.37
C GLY A 4 31.66 -29.80 -25.67
N ASP A 5 30.82 -29.45 -24.68
CA ASP A 5 29.37 -29.50 -24.80
C ASP A 5 28.88 -28.75 -26.04
N LEU A 6 28.24 -29.49 -26.95
CA LEU A 6 27.73 -28.98 -28.23
C LEU A 6 26.67 -27.88 -28.01
N ASN A 7 26.00 -27.89 -26.86
CA ASN A 7 24.97 -26.91 -26.53
C ASN A 7 25.56 -25.51 -26.35
N LEU A 8 26.81 -25.37 -25.89
CA LEU A 8 27.44 -24.06 -25.67
C LEU A 8 27.63 -23.26 -26.98
N LYS A 9 27.56 -23.94 -28.13
CA LYS A 9 27.60 -23.33 -29.46
C LYS A 9 26.21 -22.87 -29.94
N LYS A 10 25.14 -23.18 -29.21
CA LYS A 10 23.77 -22.78 -29.57
C LYS A 10 23.48 -21.38 -29.06
N SER A 11 22.89 -20.56 -29.92
CA SER A 11 22.56 -19.16 -29.63
C SER A 11 21.56 -18.97 -28.48
N TRP A 12 20.74 -19.98 -28.20
CA TRP A 12 19.71 -19.95 -27.16
C TRP A 12 20.22 -20.45 -25.79
N HIS A 13 21.43 -21.00 -25.69
CA HIS A 13 21.91 -21.52 -24.40
C HIS A 13 22.12 -20.38 -23.40
N PRO A 14 21.52 -20.44 -22.19
CA PRO A 14 21.59 -19.34 -21.21
C PRO A 14 23.01 -19.00 -20.72
N GLN A 15 23.94 -19.95 -20.78
CA GLN A 15 25.31 -19.83 -20.30
C GLN A 15 26.27 -19.29 -21.36
N THR A 16 25.80 -19.04 -22.59
CA THR A 16 26.58 -18.32 -23.60
C THR A 16 26.78 -16.88 -23.14
N LEU A 17 28.01 -16.36 -23.23
CA LEU A 17 28.37 -15.00 -22.78
C LEU A 17 27.40 -13.92 -23.26
N ARG A 18 26.94 -13.99 -24.51
CA ARG A 18 25.96 -13.04 -25.10
C ARG A 18 24.62 -13.03 -24.35
N ASN A 19 24.16 -14.18 -23.88
CA ASN A 19 22.89 -14.30 -23.15
C ASN A 19 23.05 -13.89 -21.69
N VAL A 20 24.17 -14.26 -21.07
CA VAL A 20 24.54 -13.80 -19.72
C VAL A 20 24.62 -12.26 -19.69
N GLU A 21 25.28 -11.65 -20.68
CA GLU A 21 25.34 -10.19 -20.81
C GLU A 21 23.95 -9.56 -21.04
N LYS A 22 23.07 -10.21 -21.80
CA LYS A 22 21.71 -9.72 -22.03
C LYS A 22 20.88 -9.74 -20.75
N VAL A 23 20.96 -10.83 -19.99
CA VAL A 23 20.30 -10.96 -18.68
C VAL A 23 20.86 -9.91 -17.72
N TRP A 24 22.18 -9.78 -17.62
CA TRP A 24 22.82 -8.80 -16.76
C TRP A 24 22.41 -7.36 -17.07
N LYS A 25 22.32 -6.99 -18.36
CA LYS A 25 21.81 -5.66 -18.76
C LYS A 25 20.34 -5.47 -18.42
N ALA A 26 19.52 -6.52 -18.50
CA ALA A 26 18.11 -6.44 -18.11
C ALA A 26 17.97 -6.30 -16.59
N GLU A 27 18.75 -7.04 -15.81
CA GLU A 27 18.78 -6.96 -14.35
C GLU A 27 19.23 -5.58 -13.87
N GLN A 28 20.28 -5.02 -14.46
CA GLN A 28 20.72 -3.65 -14.14
C GLN A 28 19.65 -2.59 -14.42
N LYS A 29 18.96 -2.69 -15.57
CA LYS A 29 17.86 -1.76 -15.88
C LYS A 29 16.71 -1.90 -14.88
N HIS A 30 16.33 -3.14 -14.57
CA HIS A 30 15.28 -3.41 -13.60
C HIS A 30 15.65 -2.93 -12.19
N GLU A 31 16.90 -3.08 -11.77
CA GLU A 31 17.37 -2.54 -10.49
C GLU A 31 17.30 -1.01 -10.45
N ALA A 32 17.70 -0.34 -11.52
CA ALA A 32 17.58 1.12 -11.65
C ALA A 32 16.12 1.59 -11.58
N GLU A 33 15.21 0.90 -12.28
CA GLU A 33 13.78 1.19 -12.25
C GLU A 33 13.19 0.97 -10.85
N ARG A 34 13.57 -0.12 -10.17
CA ARG A 34 13.14 -0.41 -8.80
C ARG A 34 13.58 0.67 -7.82
N LYS A 35 14.82 1.13 -7.90
CA LYS A 35 15.33 2.23 -7.05
C LYS A 35 14.55 3.52 -7.28
N LYS A 36 14.25 3.85 -8.54
CA LYS A 36 13.44 5.03 -8.88
C LYS A 36 12.00 4.92 -8.34
N ILE A 37 11.41 3.74 -8.42
CA ILE A 37 10.06 3.49 -7.87
C ILE A 37 10.08 3.61 -6.34
N GLU A 38 11.10 3.09 -5.67
CA GLU A 38 11.24 3.18 -4.22
C GLU A 38 11.39 4.63 -3.74
N GLU A 39 12.17 5.45 -4.46
CA GLU A 39 12.29 6.87 -4.19
C GLU A 39 10.94 7.59 -4.29
N LEU A 40 10.20 7.37 -5.38
CA LEU A 40 8.85 7.94 -5.56
C LEU A 40 7.87 7.46 -4.47
N GLN A 41 7.94 6.19 -4.08
CA GLN A 41 7.13 5.67 -2.98
C GLN A 41 7.49 6.28 -1.64
N ARG A 42 8.77 6.61 -1.42
CA ARG A 42 9.20 7.32 -0.22
C ARG A 42 8.64 8.74 -0.21
N GLU A 43 8.77 9.48 -1.31
CA GLU A 43 8.22 10.84 -1.44
C GLU A 43 6.71 10.88 -1.16
N LEU A 44 5.94 9.95 -1.75
CA LEU A 44 4.50 9.85 -1.52
C LEU A 44 4.15 9.53 -0.06
N ARG A 45 4.97 8.71 0.62
CA ARG A 45 4.77 8.41 2.04
C ARG A 45 5.08 9.61 2.92
N GLU A 46 6.14 10.36 2.61
CA GLU A 46 6.50 11.58 3.32
C GLU A 46 5.43 12.66 3.15
N GLU A 47 4.89 12.83 1.94
CA GLU A 47 3.79 13.76 1.67
C GLU A 47 2.55 13.39 2.48
N ARG A 48 2.12 12.12 2.46
CA ARG A 48 0.99 11.65 3.27
C ARG A 48 1.21 11.84 4.77
N ALA A 49 2.41 11.54 5.27
CA ALA A 49 2.72 11.73 6.69
C ALA A 49 2.65 13.20 7.09
N ARG A 50 3.10 14.13 6.22
CA ARG A 50 2.95 15.57 6.46
C ARG A 50 1.49 16.00 6.44
N GLU A 51 0.69 15.50 5.50
CA GLU A 51 -0.75 15.79 5.45
C GLU A 51 -1.49 15.27 6.69
N GLU A 52 -1.16 14.06 7.14
CA GLU A 52 -1.73 13.47 8.36
C GLU A 52 -1.36 14.30 9.59
N MET A 53 -0.09 14.64 9.76
CA MET A 53 0.37 15.53 10.86
C MET A 53 -0.35 16.88 10.83
N ALA A 54 -0.44 17.52 9.66
CA ALA A 54 -1.14 18.81 9.52
C ALA A 54 -2.64 18.69 9.83
N ARG A 55 -3.28 17.58 9.44
CA ARG A 55 -4.69 17.31 9.79
C ARG A 55 -4.86 17.10 11.29
N GLU A 56 -3.99 16.34 11.93
CA GLU A 56 -4.03 16.11 13.37
C GLU A 56 -3.81 17.39 14.16
N GLU A 57 -2.84 18.22 13.77
CA GLU A 57 -2.61 19.55 14.36
C GLU A 57 -3.82 20.45 14.19
N MET A 58 -4.41 20.49 13.00
CA MET A 58 -5.62 21.27 12.74
C MET A 58 -6.81 20.77 13.57
N GLN A 59 -6.98 19.46 13.72
CA GLN A 59 -8.03 18.87 14.56
C GLN A 59 -7.83 19.24 16.03
N ARG A 60 -6.61 19.11 16.56
CA ARG A 60 -6.27 19.52 17.93
C ARG A 60 -6.55 21.00 18.16
N TYR A 61 -6.11 21.86 17.24
CA TYR A 61 -6.37 23.29 17.33
C TYR A 61 -7.87 23.59 17.30
N ALA A 62 -8.66 22.90 16.47
CA ALA A 62 -10.11 23.06 16.43
C ALA A 62 -10.82 22.57 17.70
N GLU A 63 -10.29 21.53 18.37
CA GLU A 63 -10.74 21.08 19.69
C GLU A 63 -10.41 22.12 20.78
N ASP A 64 -9.21 22.68 20.77
CA ASP A 64 -8.75 23.67 21.76
C ASP A 64 -9.48 25.01 21.63
N VAL A 65 -9.75 25.46 20.40
CA VAL A 65 -10.55 26.67 20.11
C VAL A 65 -12.04 26.43 20.38
N GLY A 66 -12.47 25.18 20.64
CA GLY A 66 -13.84 24.84 21.02
C GLY A 66 -14.85 24.85 19.87
N ALA A 67 -14.38 24.91 18.62
CA ALA A 67 -15.23 24.92 17.42
C ALA A 67 -15.79 23.52 17.08
N VAL A 68 -15.12 22.46 17.52
CA VAL A 68 -15.54 21.06 17.29
C VAL A 68 -15.55 20.32 18.62
N LYS A 69 -16.74 19.87 19.07
CA LYS A 69 -16.86 18.96 20.21
C LYS A 69 -16.23 17.62 19.85
N LYS A 70 -15.37 17.07 20.72
CA LYS A 70 -14.82 15.70 20.59
C LYS A 70 -15.94 14.76 20.16
N LYS A 71 -15.81 14.17 18.96
CA LYS A 71 -16.68 13.07 18.54
C LYS A 71 -16.32 11.88 19.41
N GLU A 72 -17.03 11.73 20.53
CA GLU A 72 -16.89 10.53 21.35
C GLU A 72 -17.27 9.34 20.47
N GLU A 73 -16.30 8.49 20.10
CA GLU A 73 -16.55 7.19 19.43
C GLU A 73 -17.58 6.35 20.23
N LYS A 74 -17.68 6.64 21.54
CA LYS A 74 -18.68 6.10 22.44
C LYS A 74 -20.13 6.47 22.06
N LEU A 75 -20.40 7.51 21.29
CA LEU A 75 -21.76 7.81 20.82
C LEU A 75 -22.13 7.00 19.58
N ASP A 76 -21.20 6.77 18.65
CA ASP A 76 -21.49 6.12 17.38
C ASP A 76 -21.84 4.63 17.55
N TRP A 77 -21.19 3.92 18.48
CA TRP A 77 -21.57 2.52 18.77
C TRP A 77 -22.94 2.41 19.45
N ILE A 78 -23.34 3.38 20.30
CA ILE A 78 -24.66 3.43 20.95
C ILE A 78 -25.74 3.70 19.90
N ILE A 79 -25.51 4.67 19.01
CA ILE A 79 -26.43 5.01 17.92
C ILE A 79 -26.58 3.80 16.96
N TRP A 80 -25.48 3.11 16.65
CA TRP A 80 -25.50 1.91 15.81
C TRP A 80 -26.27 0.75 16.48
N LYS A 81 -26.00 0.43 17.75
CA LYS A 81 -26.74 -0.58 18.54
C LYS A 81 -28.22 -0.23 18.68
N GLY A 82 -28.55 1.04 18.90
CA GLY A 82 -29.93 1.53 19.02
C GLY A 82 -30.76 1.30 17.75
N LYS A 83 -30.16 1.51 16.57
CA LYS A 83 -30.79 1.21 15.26
C LYS A 83 -31.06 -0.28 15.07
N GLN A 84 -30.16 -1.15 15.54
CA GLN A 84 -30.35 -2.61 15.49
C GLN A 84 -31.48 -3.08 16.42
N CYS A 85 -31.64 -2.45 17.58
CA CYS A 85 -32.71 -2.79 18.53
C CYS A 85 -34.11 -2.46 17.96
N LYS A 86 -34.28 -1.30 17.31
CA LYS A 86 -35.58 -0.92 16.69
C LYS A 86 -36.01 -1.87 15.55
N LYS A 87 -35.06 -2.35 14.73
CA LYS A 87 -35.34 -3.32 13.66
C LYS A 87 -35.86 -4.67 14.20
N LYS A 88 -35.37 -5.11 15.37
CA LYS A 88 -35.82 -6.36 16.01
C LYS A 88 -37.19 -6.28 16.65
N ASN A 89 -37.65 -5.09 17.06
CA ASN A 89 -38.98 -4.90 17.64
C ASN A 89 -40.09 -4.80 16.59
N HIS A 90 -39.80 -4.27 15.40
CA HIS A 90 -40.80 -4.13 14.33
C HIS A 90 -41.19 -5.47 13.65
N GLN A 91 -40.37 -6.52 13.81
CA GLN A 91 -40.65 -7.85 13.26
C GLN A 91 -41.32 -8.81 14.27
N LYS A 92 -41.56 -8.37 15.52
CA LYS A 92 -42.10 -9.22 16.61
C LYS A 92 -43.55 -8.95 16.99
N THR A 93 -44.26 -8.11 16.25
CA THR A 93 -45.72 -7.98 16.38
C THR A 93 -46.40 -8.86 15.32
N PRO A 94 -46.76 -10.12 15.64
CA PRO A 94 -47.71 -10.84 14.82
C PRO A 94 -49.08 -10.14 14.92
N LYS A 95 -49.73 -9.95 13.78
CA LYS A 95 -51.16 -9.60 13.69
C LYS A 95 -52.01 -10.77 14.17
#